data_AF-A0A945Z0Q0-F1
#
_entry.id   AF-A0A945Z0Q0-F1
#
_cell.length_a   1.000
_cell.length_b   1.000
_cell.length_c   1.000
_cell.angle_alpha   90.00
_cell.angle_beta   90.00
_cell.angle_gamma   90.00
#
_symmetry.space_group_name_H-M   'P 1'
#
loop_
_entity.id
_entity.type
_entity.pdbx_description
1 polymer ?
#
loop_
_entity_poly.entity_id
_entity_poly.type
_entity_poly.pdbx_seq_one_letter_code
_entity_poly.pdbx_strand_id
1 'polypeptide(L)'
;LGGPCETPRTLQKTIDLAYELDGERSAFFIYKPFTKEGIKQIMEYGGWIDEEKWAKADNITFDAVVHTKELTPDQVERYQKKAYFWTFGRRLLRMIMRQKSLYFTRLFIYMFKGLRDGLSFSYLITYYHIYGYDNVDK
;
A
#
# COMPACT_ATOMS: atom_id res chain seq x y z
N LEU A 1 0.70 -5.64 7.74
CA LEU A 1 2.14 -5.93 7.59
C LEU A 1 2.89 -5.39 8.80
N GLY A 2 3.90 -6.10 9.29
CA GLY A 2 4.78 -5.64 10.37
C GLY A 2 4.21 -5.82 11.78
N GLY A 3 3.36 -6.83 11.99
CA GLY A 3 2.87 -7.18 13.34
C GLY A 3 3.96 -7.76 14.24
N PRO A 4 3.66 -8.00 15.54
CA PRO A 4 4.65 -8.41 16.55
C PRO A 4 5.48 -9.66 16.19
N CYS A 5 4.86 -10.63 15.51
CA CYS A 5 5.49 -11.91 15.14
C CYS A 5 5.86 -11.98 13.65
N GLU A 6 5.77 -10.85 12.95
CA GLU A 6 5.99 -10.82 11.51
C GLU A 6 7.48 -10.97 11.19
N THR A 7 7.78 -11.71 10.13
CA THR A 7 9.14 -11.97 9.65
C THR A 7 9.23 -11.57 8.18
N PRO A 8 10.45 -11.36 7.63
CA PRO A 8 10.62 -11.18 6.19
C PRO A 8 9.94 -12.28 5.37
N ARG A 9 9.97 -13.52 5.86
CA ARG A 9 9.36 -14.68 5.19
C ARG A 9 7.83 -14.62 5.20
N THR A 10 7.21 -14.26 6.32
CA THR A 10 5.73 -14.15 6.40
C THR A 10 5.20 -12.96 5.62
N LEU A 11 5.94 -11.84 5.60
CA LEU A 11 5.64 -10.72 4.71
C LEU A 11 5.67 -11.15 3.25
N GLN A 12 6.71 -11.88 2.83
CA GLN A 12 6.79 -12.35 1.45
C GLN A 12 5.63 -13.29 1.09
N LYS A 13 5.31 -14.26 1.96
CA LYS A 13 4.16 -15.14 1.77
C LYS A 13 2.84 -14.38 1.62
N THR A 14 2.67 -13.30 2.38
CA THR A 14 1.48 -12.43 2.28
C THR A 14 1.40 -11.75 0.90
N ILE A 15 2.54 -11.28 0.38
CA ILE A 15 2.61 -10.67 -0.94
C ILE A 15 2.33 -11.69 -2.04
N ASP A 16 2.93 -12.88 -1.93
CA ASP A 16 2.75 -13.97 -2.88
C ASP A 16 1.28 -14.39 -2.93
N LEU A 17 0.65 -14.57 -1.77
CA LEU A 17 -0.77 -14.88 -1.66
C LEU A 17 -1.65 -13.76 -2.28
N ALA A 18 -1.37 -12.50 -1.98
CA ALA A 18 -2.13 -11.38 -2.55
C ALA A 18 -1.98 -11.31 -4.08
N TYR A 19 -0.80 -11.66 -4.60
CA TYR A 19 -0.55 -11.75 -6.03
C TYR A 19 -1.30 -12.92 -6.69
N GLU A 20 -1.35 -14.08 -6.03
CA GLU A 20 -2.08 -15.27 -6.47
C GLU A 20 -3.59 -15.04 -6.51
N LEU A 21 -4.14 -14.41 -5.47
CA LEU A 21 -5.57 -14.09 -5.38
C LEU A 21 -6.04 -13.14 -6.49
N ASP A 22 -5.13 -12.33 -7.05
CA ASP A 22 -5.38 -11.38 -8.14
C ASP A 22 -6.63 -10.51 -7.91
N GLY A 23 -6.85 -10.11 -6.65
CA GLY A 23 -8.04 -9.36 -6.27
C GLY A 23 -8.14 -8.03 -7.01
N GLU A 24 -9.36 -7.58 -7.31
CA GLU A 24 -9.60 -6.33 -8.03
C GLU A 24 -8.95 -5.13 -7.33
N ARG A 25 -8.95 -5.14 -5.98
CA ARG A 25 -8.32 -4.12 -5.14
C ARG A 25 -7.53 -4.82 -4.03
N SER A 26 -6.26 -4.45 -3.90
CA SER A 26 -5.39 -4.89 -2.81
C SER A 26 -5.04 -3.70 -1.92
N ALA A 27 -5.16 -3.87 -0.61
CA ALA A 27 -4.78 -2.88 0.39
C ALA A 27 -3.88 -3.53 1.43
N PHE A 28 -2.75 -2.89 1.73
CA PHE A 28 -1.77 -3.40 2.69
C PHE A 28 -1.61 -2.38 3.80
N PHE A 29 -2.21 -2.63 4.95
CA PHE A 29 -2.07 -1.77 6.13
C PHE A 29 -0.82 -2.11 6.92
N ILE A 30 -0.18 -1.10 7.51
CA ILE A 30 0.92 -1.27 8.45
C ILE A 30 0.36 -1.36 9.87
N TYR A 31 0.85 -2.33 10.64
CA TYR A 31 0.45 -2.52 12.02
C TYR A 31 0.85 -1.31 12.87
N LYS A 32 -0.12 -0.78 13.63
CA LYS A 32 0.09 0.29 14.62
C LYS A 32 -0.61 -0.09 15.94
N PRO A 33 0.13 -0.15 17.06
CA PRO A 33 -0.47 -0.51 18.35
C PRO A 33 -1.14 0.70 19.00
N PHE A 34 -2.46 0.85 18.79
CA PHE A 34 -3.23 1.96 19.41
C PHE A 34 -3.67 1.69 20.85
N THR A 35 -3.55 0.45 21.33
CA THR A 35 -4.00 0.03 22.66
C THR A 35 -2.83 -0.37 23.54
N LYS A 36 -3.00 -0.26 24.86
CA LYS A 36 -1.99 -0.69 25.84
C LYS A 36 -1.64 -2.17 25.66
N GLU A 37 -2.64 -2.99 25.34
CA GLU A 37 -2.48 -4.42 25.08
C GLU A 37 -1.65 -4.67 23.82
N GLY A 38 -1.88 -3.91 22.74
CA GLY A 38 -1.07 -4.01 21.52
C GLY A 38 0.39 -3.63 21.75
N ILE A 39 0.63 -2.54 22.50
CA ILE A 39 1.98 -2.13 22.88
C ILE A 39 2.65 -3.22 23.74
N LYS A 40 1.92 -3.78 24.71
CA LYS A 40 2.41 -4.86 25.56
C LYS A 40 2.82 -6.08 24.75
N GLN A 41 2.00 -6.51 23.78
CA GLN A 41 2.33 -7.63 22.90
C GLN A 41 3.63 -7.37 22.15
N ILE A 42 3.81 -6.18 21.58
CA ILE A 42 5.05 -5.82 20.88
C ILE A 42 6.27 -6.01 21.78
N MET A 43 6.20 -5.50 23.02
CA MET A 43 7.27 -5.63 24.00
C MET A 43 7.52 -7.09 24.41
N GLU A 44 6.45 -7.89 24.61
CA GLU A 44 6.55 -9.32 24.95
C GLU A 44 7.26 -10.13 23.85
N TYR A 45 7.05 -9.77 22.57
CA TYR A 45 7.77 -10.36 21.44
C TYR A 45 9.17 -9.76 21.22
N GLY A 46 9.60 -8.83 22.08
CA GLY A 46 10.92 -8.18 22.06
C GLY A 46 11.07 -7.10 20.98
N GLY A 47 9.96 -6.53 20.54
CA GLY A 47 9.92 -5.31 19.74
C GLY A 47 9.77 -4.05 20.59
N TRP A 48 9.81 -2.90 19.93
CA TRP A 48 9.54 -1.59 20.54
C TRP A 48 8.97 -0.62 19.51
N ILE A 49 8.42 0.49 20.00
CA ILE A 49 7.87 1.56 19.15
C ILE A 49 8.95 2.62 18.94
N ASP A 50 9.10 3.03 17.70
CA ASP A 50 9.90 4.17 17.29
C ASP A 50 9.08 5.45 17.54
N GLU A 51 9.33 6.11 18.67
CA GLU A 51 8.58 7.30 19.09
C GLU A 51 8.72 8.48 18.12
N GLU A 52 9.87 8.61 17.45
CA GLU A 52 10.09 9.69 16.49
C GLU A 52 9.23 9.46 15.24
N LYS A 53 9.22 8.24 14.72
CA LYS A 53 8.32 7.88 13.61
C LYS A 53 6.86 7.91 14.02
N TRP A 54 6.53 7.46 15.23
CA TRP A 54 5.17 7.49 15.77
C TRP A 54 4.62 8.91 15.80
N ALA A 55 5.41 9.88 16.28
CA ALA A 55 5.00 11.28 16.33
C ALA A 55 4.75 11.90 14.94
N LYS A 56 5.39 11.36 13.89
CA LYS A 56 5.26 11.82 12.50
C LYS A 56 4.18 11.06 11.72
N ALA A 57 3.75 9.90 12.19
CA ALA A 57 2.78 9.06 11.50
C ALA A 57 1.39 9.69 11.56
N ASP A 58 0.83 10.03 10.39
CA ASP A 58 -0.44 10.77 10.27
C ASP A 58 -1.59 9.91 9.71
N ASN A 59 -1.33 8.65 9.37
CA ASN A 59 -2.31 7.76 8.77
C ASN A 59 -2.12 6.30 9.19
N ILE A 60 -3.15 5.46 9.03
CA ILE A 60 -3.12 4.04 9.42
C ILE A 60 -2.49 3.13 8.36
N THR A 61 -2.32 3.62 7.14
CA THR A 61 -1.93 2.79 6.00
C THR A 61 -0.42 2.70 5.85
N PHE A 62 0.27 3.84 5.87
CA PHE A 62 1.71 4.03 5.68
C PHE A 62 2.41 4.27 7.02
N ASP A 63 3.69 4.63 7.01
CA ASP A 63 4.47 5.00 8.20
C ASP A 63 4.56 3.86 9.22
N ALA A 64 5.56 3.00 9.03
CA ALA A 64 5.86 1.98 10.02
C ALA A 64 6.54 2.61 11.24
N VAL A 65 6.15 2.13 12.40
CA VAL A 65 6.54 2.69 13.70
C VAL A 65 7.04 1.62 14.66
N VAL A 66 6.96 0.35 14.27
CA VAL A 66 7.30 -0.78 15.13
C VAL A 66 8.61 -1.39 14.66
N HIS A 67 9.57 -1.52 15.58
CA HIS A 67 10.68 -2.44 15.45
C HIS A 67 10.26 -3.78 16.07
N THR A 68 10.53 -4.87 15.38
CA THR A 68 10.41 -6.24 15.90
C THR A 68 11.80 -6.87 15.94
N LYS A 69 11.91 -8.09 16.48
CA LYS A 69 13.18 -8.83 16.47
C LYS A 69 13.78 -9.03 15.07
N GLU A 70 12.94 -9.11 14.04
CA GLU A 70 13.37 -9.45 12.67
C GLU A 70 13.20 -8.32 11.66
N LEU A 71 12.41 -7.30 11.99
CA LEU A 71 12.03 -6.25 11.05
C LEU A 71 12.16 -4.87 11.67
N THR A 72 12.80 -3.97 10.93
CA THR A 72 12.74 -2.53 11.16
C THR A 72 11.53 -1.91 10.43
N PRO A 73 11.07 -0.73 10.85
CA PRO A 73 10.05 0.04 10.14
C PRO A 73 10.33 0.20 8.63
N ASP A 74 11.57 0.54 8.27
CA ASP A 74 11.96 0.75 6.88
C ASP A 74 11.90 -0.55 6.05
N GLN A 75 12.14 -1.70 6.68
CA GLN A 75 11.94 -2.99 6.01
C GLN A 75 10.45 -3.23 5.76
N VAL A 76 9.58 -2.99 6.75
CA VAL A 76 8.13 -3.14 6.60
C VAL A 76 7.60 -2.25 5.48
N GLU A 77 8.01 -0.98 5.41
CA GLU A 77 7.62 -0.06 4.35
C GLU A 77 8.13 -0.49 2.97
N ARG A 78 9.36 -1.03 2.88
CA ARG A 78 9.86 -1.61 1.63
C ARG A 78 9.02 -2.80 1.18
N TYR A 79 8.62 -3.67 2.11
CA TYR A 79 7.70 -4.77 1.79
C TYR A 79 6.32 -4.28 1.37
N GLN A 80 5.80 -3.22 1.99
CA GLN A 80 4.54 -2.61 1.57
C GLN A 80 4.63 -2.04 0.14
N LYS A 81 5.71 -1.29 -0.17
CA LYS A 81 5.98 -0.78 -1.52
C LYS A 81 6.10 -1.92 -2.52
N LYS A 82 6.78 -3.02 -2.15
CA LYS A 82 6.85 -4.24 -2.95
C LYS A 82 5.45 -4.82 -3.17
N ALA A 83 4.65 -4.98 -2.13
CA ALA A 83 3.30 -5.53 -2.20
C ALA A 83 2.43 -4.75 -3.20
N TYR A 84 2.44 -3.43 -3.09
CA TYR A 84 1.76 -2.56 -4.06
C TYR A 84 2.35 -2.71 -5.46
N PHE A 85 3.67 -2.63 -5.64
CA PHE A 85 4.28 -2.76 -6.96
C PHE A 85 3.90 -4.07 -7.68
N TRP A 86 3.90 -5.19 -6.97
CA TRP A 86 3.56 -6.49 -7.57
C TRP A 86 2.08 -6.64 -7.91
N THR A 87 1.20 -6.30 -6.97
CA THR A 87 -0.26 -6.43 -7.16
C THR A 87 -0.82 -5.37 -8.10
N PHE A 88 -0.44 -4.10 -7.89
CA PHE A 88 -0.85 -2.99 -8.72
C PHE A 88 -0.16 -2.99 -10.09
N GLY A 89 1.13 -3.32 -10.16
CA GLY A 89 1.88 -3.33 -11.42
C GLY A 89 1.29 -4.33 -12.42
N ARG A 90 0.93 -5.54 -11.96
CA ARG A 90 0.20 -6.53 -12.79
C ARG A 90 -1.12 -5.97 -13.30
N ARG A 91 -1.88 -5.29 -12.45
CA ARG A 91 -3.15 -4.65 -12.81
C ARG A 91 -2.95 -3.54 -13.84
N LEU A 92 -1.99 -2.65 -13.61
CA LEU A 92 -1.65 -1.57 -14.53
C LEU A 92 -1.25 -2.12 -15.91
N LEU A 93 -0.41 -3.15 -15.94
CA LEU A 93 -0.03 -3.82 -17.19
C LEU A 93 -1.24 -4.39 -17.91
N ARG A 94 -2.17 -5.06 -17.21
CA ARG A 94 -3.42 -5.55 -17.82
C ARG A 94 -4.26 -4.40 -18.41
N MET A 95 -4.39 -3.28 -17.69
CA MET A 95 -5.11 -2.10 -18.19
C MET A 95 -4.47 -1.52 -19.45
N ILE A 96 -3.15 -1.36 -19.46
CA ILE A 96 -2.38 -0.86 -20.61
C ILE A 96 -2.51 -1.83 -21.79
N MET A 97 -2.36 -3.14 -21.58
CA MET A 97 -2.46 -4.12 -22.66
C MET A 97 -3.87 -4.19 -23.26
N ARG A 98 -4.92 -4.06 -22.45
CA ARG A 98 -6.32 -4.10 -22.89
C ARG A 98 -6.72 -2.84 -23.68
N GLN A 99 -6.30 -1.67 -23.23
CA GLN A 99 -6.71 -0.38 -23.82
C GLN A 99 -5.70 0.22 -24.80
N LYS A 100 -4.43 -0.19 -24.72
CA LYS A 100 -3.33 0.30 -25.57
C LYS A 100 -3.22 1.84 -25.52
N SER A 101 -3.29 2.52 -26.67
CA SER A 101 -3.23 3.98 -26.74
C SER A 101 -4.40 4.69 -26.04
N LEU A 102 -5.59 4.06 -25.99
CA LEU A 102 -6.77 4.64 -25.33
C LEU A 102 -6.56 4.83 -23.83
N TYR A 103 -5.73 3.99 -23.19
CA TYR A 103 -5.35 4.15 -21.79
C TYR A 103 -4.73 5.53 -21.57
N PHE A 104 -3.72 5.89 -22.37
CA PHE A 104 -3.01 7.16 -22.24
C PHE A 104 -3.90 8.35 -22.54
N THR A 105 -4.76 8.25 -23.57
CA THR A 105 -5.73 9.30 -23.90
C THR A 105 -6.73 9.52 -22.77
N ARG A 106 -7.30 8.44 -22.20
CA ARG A 106 -8.26 8.53 -21.10
C ARG A 106 -7.63 9.06 -19.83
N LEU A 107 -6.43 8.59 -19.50
CA LEU A 107 -5.65 9.10 -18.37
C LEU A 107 -5.39 10.60 -18.56
N PHE A 108 -4.91 11.03 -19.73
CA PHE A 108 -4.67 12.43 -20.02
C PHE A 108 -5.93 13.30 -19.85
N ILE A 109 -7.06 12.89 -20.43
CA ILE A 109 -8.34 13.60 -20.30
C ILE A 109 -8.76 13.70 -18.82
N TYR A 110 -8.63 12.61 -18.08
CA TYR A 110 -8.99 12.56 -16.66
C TYR A 110 -8.10 13.50 -15.83
N MET A 111 -6.78 13.42 -16.00
CA MET A 111 -5.82 14.27 -15.31
C MET A 111 -6.02 15.75 -15.65
N PHE A 112 -6.22 16.09 -16.92
CA PHE A 112 -6.42 17.46 -17.36
C PHE A 112 -7.68 18.09 -16.73
N LYS A 113 -8.80 17.36 -16.73
CA LYS A 113 -10.03 17.82 -16.09
C LYS A 113 -9.83 18.04 -14.59
N GLY A 114 -9.26 17.04 -13.90
CA GLY A 114 -9.05 17.13 -12.46
C GLY A 114 -8.10 18.25 -12.03
N LEU A 115 -6.99 18.44 -12.77
CA LEU A 115 -6.04 19.52 -12.50
C LEU A 115 -6.66 20.89 -12.74
N ARG A 116 -7.45 21.05 -13.81
CA ARG A 116 -8.21 22.29 -14.08
C ARG A 116 -9.21 22.59 -12.95
N ASP A 117 -9.79 21.55 -12.37
CA ASP A 117 -10.74 21.67 -11.26
C ASP A 117 -10.03 21.80 -9.88
N GLY A 118 -8.69 21.94 -9.87
CA GLY A 118 -7.89 22.25 -8.67
C GLY A 118 -7.44 21.03 -7.85
N LEU A 119 -7.62 19.80 -8.35
CA LEU A 119 -7.21 18.59 -7.66
C LEU A 119 -5.71 18.32 -7.81
N SER A 120 -5.11 17.70 -6.79
CA SER A 120 -3.68 17.37 -6.82
C SER A 120 -3.38 16.20 -7.77
N PHE A 121 -2.20 16.24 -8.40
CA PHE A 121 -1.74 15.16 -9.29
C PHE A 121 -1.76 13.79 -8.60
N SER A 122 -1.23 13.72 -7.37
CA SER A 122 -1.16 12.49 -6.58
C SER A 122 -2.54 11.92 -6.27
N TYR A 123 -3.53 12.78 -6.04
CA TYR A 123 -4.92 12.37 -5.85
C TYR A 123 -5.49 11.78 -7.14
N LEU A 124 -5.35 12.49 -8.26
CA LEU A 124 -5.91 12.08 -9.54
C LEU A 124 -5.32 10.78 -10.06
N ILE A 125 -3.99 10.64 -10.01
CA ILE A 125 -3.32 9.42 -10.46
C ILE A 125 -3.77 8.22 -9.62
N THR A 126 -3.89 8.39 -8.30
CA THR A 126 -4.32 7.33 -7.40
C THR A 126 -5.77 6.91 -7.69
N TYR A 127 -6.68 7.88 -7.80
CA TYR A 127 -8.10 7.61 -8.05
C TYR A 127 -8.37 7.03 -9.44
N TYR A 128 -7.67 7.50 -10.47
CA TYR A 128 -7.77 6.91 -11.81
C TYR A 128 -7.45 5.43 -11.79
N HIS A 129 -6.43 5.01 -11.04
CA HIS A 129 -6.07 3.60 -11.03
C HIS A 129 -6.81 2.77 -10.00
N ILE A 130 -7.38 3.36 -8.94
CA ILE A 130 -8.27 2.66 -8.02
C ILE A 130 -9.64 2.43 -8.67
N TYR A 131 -10.25 3.49 -9.22
CA TYR A 131 -11.64 3.51 -9.71
C TYR A 131 -11.79 3.49 -11.23
N GLY A 132 -10.73 3.74 -11.98
CA GLY A 132 -10.79 3.69 -13.44
C GLY A 132 -11.20 2.32 -13.97
N TYR A 133 -11.12 1.26 -13.16
CA TYR A 133 -11.64 -0.06 -13.52
C TYR A 133 -13.17 -0.07 -13.67
N ASP A 134 -13.89 0.55 -12.72
CA ASP A 134 -15.36 0.59 -12.69
C ASP A 134 -15.96 1.29 -13.93
N ASN A 135 -15.17 2.16 -14.57
CA ASN A 135 -15.56 2.94 -15.76
C ASN A 135 -14.98 2.42 -17.09
N VAL A 136 -14.09 1.42 -17.05
CA VAL A 136 -13.31 1.02 -18.23
C VAL A 136 -13.45 -0.46 -18.59
N ASP A 137 -13.93 -1.28 -17.66
CA ASP A 137 -14.30 -2.67 -17.91
C ASP A 137 -15.78 -2.87 -18.31
N LYS A 138 -16.55 -1.78 -18.46
CA LYS A 138 -17.84 -1.78 -19.16
C LYS A 138 -17.68 -1.48 -20.65
#